data_AF-A0A522XXP8-F1
#
_entry.id   AF-A0A522XXP8-F1
#
_cell.length_a   1.000
_cell.length_b   1.000
_cell.length_c   1.000
_cell.angle_alpha   90.00
_cell.angle_beta   90.00
_cell.angle_gamma   90.00
#
_symmetry.space_group_name_H-M   'P 1'
#
loop_
_entity.id
_entity.type
_entity.pdbx_description
1 polymer ?
#
loop_
_entity_poly.entity_id
_entity_poly.type
_entity_poly.pdbx_seq_one_letter_code
_entity_poly.pdbx_strand_id
1 'polypeptide(L)'
;MVRQLRAAFDRDKIKSFTNHAVQRLIKNSKEEIIGVEVNDTINHKTLRVRARRSVVVGSGGFTHNVSLCNNFLRGPIFGGCAAPGSTGDFVNIGQAAGAALGNMNQAWWAQQIVEMALKSRSTPTGIWTTPGNSVIQVNRYGQRIVNEKNGVQRTHTGPFRMGSGACRVQESGAVHGLRSAVC
;
A
#
# COMPACT_ATOMS: atom_id res chain seq x y z
N MET A 1 10.26 -13.45 -11.96
CA MET A 1 9.57 -14.15 -10.85
C MET A 1 8.12 -14.51 -11.17
N VAL A 2 7.19 -13.58 -11.45
CA VAL A 2 5.77 -13.91 -11.74
C VAL A 2 5.59 -14.90 -12.90
N ARG A 3 6.38 -14.75 -13.98
CA ARG A 3 6.37 -15.70 -15.10
C ARG A 3 6.72 -17.13 -14.68
N GLN A 4 7.70 -17.29 -13.80
CA GLN A 4 8.13 -18.61 -13.31
C GLN A 4 7.05 -19.23 -12.42
N LEU A 5 6.39 -18.42 -11.58
CA LEU A 5 5.29 -18.88 -10.75
C LEU A 5 4.10 -19.36 -11.61
N ARG A 6 3.74 -18.60 -12.65
CA ARG A 6 2.71 -19.02 -13.61
C ARG A 6 3.07 -20.34 -14.30
N ALA A 7 4.29 -20.46 -14.81
CA ALA A 7 4.76 -21.69 -15.43
C ALA A 7 4.70 -22.90 -14.47
N ALA A 8 5.01 -22.70 -13.18
CA ALA A 8 4.86 -23.75 -12.17
C ALA A 8 3.39 -24.12 -11.93
N PHE A 9 2.49 -23.14 -11.87
CA PHE A 9 1.05 -23.40 -11.72
C PHE A 9 0.49 -24.20 -12.90
N ASP A 10 0.91 -23.86 -14.13
CA ASP A 10 0.51 -24.56 -15.34
C ASP A 10 1.03 -26.01 -15.34
N ARG A 11 2.32 -26.20 -15.02
CA ARG A 11 2.96 -27.52 -14.91
C ARG A 11 2.26 -28.41 -13.87
N ASP A 12 2.00 -27.86 -12.69
CA ASP A 12 1.44 -28.59 -11.55
C ASP A 12 -0.10 -28.60 -11.56
N LYS A 13 -0.71 -28.04 -12.61
CA LYS A 13 -2.17 -27.95 -12.84
C LYS A 13 -2.92 -27.30 -11.67
N ILE A 14 -2.30 -26.29 -11.05
CA ILE A 14 -2.90 -25.50 -9.98
C ILE A 14 -3.91 -24.53 -10.61
N LYS A 15 -5.18 -24.64 -10.21
CA LYS A 15 -6.24 -23.75 -10.70
C LYS A 15 -6.08 -22.36 -10.08
N SER A 16 -5.93 -21.35 -10.92
CA SER A 16 -6.01 -19.93 -10.53
C SER A 16 -7.27 -19.30 -11.07
N PHE A 17 -8.03 -18.62 -10.21
CA PHE A 17 -9.24 -17.88 -10.59
C PHE A 17 -8.96 -16.38 -10.47
N THR A 18 -9.06 -15.66 -11.58
CA THR A 18 -9.01 -14.19 -11.61
C THR A 18 -10.42 -13.61 -11.53
N ASN A 19 -10.59 -12.35 -11.16
CA ASN A 19 -11.92 -11.71 -11.04
C ASN A 19 -12.81 -12.36 -9.96
N HIS A 20 -12.18 -12.92 -8.93
CA HIS A 20 -12.82 -13.64 -7.83
C HIS A 20 -12.35 -13.02 -6.51
N ALA A 21 -13.06 -11.98 -6.06
CA ALA A 21 -12.69 -11.22 -4.87
C ALA A 21 -13.25 -11.90 -3.61
N VAL A 22 -12.38 -12.38 -2.72
CA VAL A 22 -12.79 -12.94 -1.42
C VAL A 22 -13.42 -11.85 -0.55
N GLN A 23 -14.60 -12.12 0.01
CA GLN A 23 -15.36 -11.14 0.82
C GLN A 23 -15.41 -11.49 2.30
N ARG A 24 -15.36 -12.79 2.64
CA ARG A 24 -15.41 -13.27 4.04
C ARG A 24 -14.83 -14.67 4.17
N LEU A 25 -14.34 -14.98 5.36
CA LEU A 25 -14.04 -16.36 5.78
C LEU A 25 -15.33 -17.02 6.30
N ILE A 26 -15.52 -18.30 5.98
CA ILE A 26 -16.67 -19.09 6.44
C ILE A 26 -16.23 -19.94 7.63
N LYS A 27 -16.92 -19.79 8.76
CA LYS A 27 -16.70 -20.54 10.00
C LYS A 27 -17.77 -21.62 10.19
N ASN A 28 -17.40 -22.73 10.82
CA ASN A 28 -18.37 -23.70 11.34
C ASN A 28 -18.80 -23.35 12.78
N SER A 29 -19.63 -24.19 13.40
CA SER A 29 -20.10 -24.01 14.79
C SER A 29 -18.99 -24.11 15.85
N LYS A 30 -17.80 -24.58 15.48
CA LYS A 30 -16.61 -24.65 16.35
C LYS A 30 -15.62 -23.53 16.08
N GLU A 31 -16.03 -22.48 15.35
CA GLU A 31 -15.18 -21.34 14.96
C GLU A 31 -14.02 -21.70 13.99
N GLU A 32 -14.03 -22.90 13.39
CA GLU A 32 -13.00 -23.32 12.44
C GLU A 32 -13.28 -22.77 11.03
N ILE A 33 -12.23 -22.29 10.35
CA ILE A 33 -12.35 -21.80 8.97
C ILE A 33 -12.48 -22.97 7.99
N ILE A 34 -13.65 -23.09 7.38
CA ILE A 34 -14.00 -24.19 6.45
C ILE A 34 -14.05 -23.75 4.99
N GLY A 35 -13.82 -22.47 4.70
CA GLY A 35 -13.87 -21.96 3.34
C GLY A 35 -13.91 -20.44 3.26
N VAL A 36 -14.22 -19.95 2.07
CA VAL A 36 -14.33 -18.53 1.75
C VAL A 36 -15.57 -18.26 0.92
N GLU A 37 -16.17 -17.08 1.13
CA GLU A 37 -17.14 -16.52 0.21
C GLU A 37 -16.43 -15.59 -0.76
N VAL A 38 -16.77 -15.72 -2.03
CA VAL A 38 -16.09 -15.07 -3.15
C VAL A 38 -17.13 -14.38 -4.00
N ASN A 39 -16.86 -13.13 -4.38
CA ASN A 39 -17.62 -12.43 -5.39
C ASN A 39 -16.94 -12.61 -6.76
N ASP A 40 -17.63 -13.27 -7.69
CA ASP A 40 -17.26 -13.29 -9.10
C ASP A 40 -17.63 -11.93 -9.71
N THR A 41 -16.59 -11.13 -10.00
CA THR A 41 -16.77 -9.74 -10.44
C THR A 41 -17.18 -9.62 -11.91
N ILE A 42 -17.12 -10.71 -12.69
CA ILE A 42 -17.59 -10.74 -14.09
C ILE A 42 -19.06 -11.14 -14.12
N ASN A 43 -19.41 -12.22 -13.43
CA ASN A 43 -20.77 -12.77 -13.48
C ASN A 43 -21.68 -12.18 -12.39
N HIS A 44 -21.14 -11.34 -11.51
CA HIS A 44 -21.83 -10.73 -10.37
C HIS A 44 -22.51 -11.78 -9.46
N LYS A 45 -21.81 -12.90 -9.21
CA LYS A 45 -22.32 -14.01 -8.40
C LYS A 45 -21.51 -14.19 -7.13
N THR A 46 -22.21 -14.46 -6.04
CA THR A 46 -21.58 -14.90 -4.80
C THR A 46 -21.40 -16.41 -4.82
N LEU A 47 -20.16 -16.86 -4.68
CA LEU A 47 -19.74 -18.25 -4.65
C LEU A 47 -19.21 -18.61 -3.27
N ARG A 48 -19.39 -19.86 -2.84
CA ARG A 48 -18.78 -20.38 -1.61
C ARG A 48 -17.81 -21.49 -1.98
N VAL A 49 -16.54 -21.31 -1.60
CA VAL A 49 -15.47 -22.25 -1.89
C VAL A 49 -15.08 -22.94 -0.59
N ARG A 50 -15.26 -24.27 -0.54
CA ARG A 50 -14.88 -25.09 0.62
C ARG A 50 -13.38 -25.32 0.65
N ALA A 51 -12.75 -25.02 1.79
CA ALA A 51 -11.39 -25.43 2.09
C ALA A 51 -11.40 -26.84 2.71
N ARG A 52 -10.49 -27.71 2.28
CA ARG A 52 -10.36 -29.07 2.84
C ARG A 52 -9.54 -29.13 4.11
N ARG A 53 -8.61 -28.19 4.29
CA ARG A 53 -7.66 -28.16 5.41
C ARG A 53 -7.50 -26.74 5.96
N SER A 54 -7.15 -25.79 5.11
CA SER A 54 -6.87 -24.42 5.52
C SER A 54 -7.08 -23.44 4.37
N VAL A 55 -7.15 -22.16 4.73
CA VAL A 55 -7.09 -21.02 3.80
C VAL A 55 -5.76 -20.31 4.05
N VAL A 56 -4.94 -20.18 3.01
CA VAL A 56 -3.69 -19.41 3.06
C VAL A 56 -3.90 -18.08 2.36
N VAL A 57 -3.52 -16.99 3.02
CA VAL A 57 -3.81 -15.63 2.56
C VAL A 57 -2.53 -14.93 2.12
N GLY A 58 -2.58 -14.36 0.93
CA GLY A 58 -1.51 -13.56 0.34
C GLY A 58 -2.06 -12.33 -0.37
N SER A 59 -2.93 -11.57 0.29
CA SER A 59 -3.66 -10.42 -0.30
C SER A 59 -2.80 -9.17 -0.53
N GLY A 60 -1.56 -9.15 -0.05
CA GLY A 60 -0.72 -7.95 -0.06
C GLY A 60 -1.09 -6.94 1.02
N GLY A 61 -0.70 -5.68 0.80
CA GLY A 61 -0.86 -4.57 1.75
C GLY A 61 -2.05 -3.65 1.47
N PHE A 62 -2.05 -2.48 2.09
CA PHE A 62 -3.16 -1.52 2.05
C PHE A 62 -2.76 -0.10 1.60
N THR A 63 -1.59 0.07 0.98
CA THR A 63 -1.04 1.38 0.58
C THR A 63 -1.99 2.22 -0.28
N HIS A 64 -2.88 1.56 -1.04
CA HIS A 64 -3.84 2.23 -1.93
C HIS A 64 -5.20 2.49 -1.29
N ASN A 65 -5.41 2.11 -0.04
CA ASN A 65 -6.61 2.41 0.72
C ASN A 65 -6.35 3.61 1.65
N VAL A 66 -6.87 4.77 1.27
CA VAL A 66 -6.67 6.04 2.01
C VAL A 66 -7.18 5.95 3.45
N SER A 67 -8.33 5.31 3.67
CA SER A 67 -8.92 5.17 5.00
C SER A 67 -8.01 4.34 5.92
N LEU A 68 -7.56 3.17 5.45
CA LEU A 68 -6.63 2.33 6.22
C LEU A 68 -5.28 3.02 6.44
N CYS A 69 -4.75 3.72 5.42
CA CYS A 69 -3.53 4.50 5.57
C CYS A 69 -3.66 5.58 6.65
N ASN A 70 -4.76 6.34 6.65
CA ASN A 70 -4.96 7.42 7.62
C ASN A 70 -5.18 6.89 9.05
N ASN A 71 -5.83 5.73 9.19
CA ASN A 71 -6.09 5.13 10.49
C ASN A 71 -4.86 4.48 11.11
N PHE A 72 -3.98 3.89 10.28
CA PHE A 72 -2.87 3.07 10.79
C PHE A 72 -1.49 3.70 10.58
N LEU A 73 -1.24 4.38 9.45
CA LEU A 73 0.08 4.92 9.12
C LEU A 73 0.24 6.36 9.57
N ARG A 74 1.50 6.80 9.68
CA ARG A 74 1.85 8.15 10.13
C ARG A 74 2.25 9.04 8.97
N GLY A 75 1.68 10.24 8.93
CA GLY A 75 2.02 11.27 7.96
C GLY A 75 1.19 11.20 6.68
N PRO A 76 1.37 12.17 5.78
CA PRO A 76 0.62 12.21 4.52
C PRO A 76 1.08 11.08 3.60
N ILE A 77 0.19 10.11 3.35
CA ILE A 77 0.47 8.97 2.47
C ILE A 77 -0.06 9.29 1.08
N PHE A 78 0.83 9.62 0.15
CA PHE A 78 0.48 9.92 -1.24
C PHE A 78 0.36 8.66 -2.12
N GLY A 79 0.69 7.48 -1.59
CA GLY A 79 0.67 6.22 -2.31
C GLY A 79 2.02 5.52 -2.30
N GLY A 80 2.29 4.73 -3.35
CA GLY A 80 3.57 4.05 -3.51
C GLY A 80 3.59 3.07 -4.67
N CYS A 81 4.67 2.29 -4.73
CA CYS A 81 4.94 1.35 -5.81
C CYS A 81 4.32 -0.04 -5.64
N ALA A 82 3.38 -0.20 -4.71
CA ALA A 82 2.63 -1.44 -4.53
C ALA A 82 1.70 -1.68 -5.73
N ALA A 83 1.35 -2.94 -6.00
CA ALA A 83 0.38 -3.27 -7.04
C ALA A 83 -0.95 -2.52 -6.78
N PRO A 84 -1.64 -1.99 -7.81
CA PRO A 84 -2.85 -1.16 -7.64
C PRO A 84 -3.95 -1.79 -6.76
N GLY A 85 -4.08 -3.13 -6.78
CA GLY A 85 -5.02 -3.88 -5.95
C GLY A 85 -4.62 -4.04 -4.48
N SER A 86 -3.55 -3.39 -4.00
CA SER A 86 -3.12 -3.45 -2.60
C SER A 86 -3.98 -2.53 -1.71
N THR A 87 -5.25 -2.90 -1.57
CA THR A 87 -6.30 -2.15 -0.86
C THR A 87 -6.57 -2.65 0.56
N GLY A 88 -5.87 -3.68 1.01
CA GLY A 88 -5.96 -4.16 2.38
C GLY A 88 -7.18 -5.01 2.68
N ASP A 89 -7.75 -5.70 1.69
CA ASP A 89 -9.03 -6.42 1.83
C ASP A 89 -9.03 -7.37 3.05
N PHE A 90 -7.89 -8.04 3.30
CA PHE A 90 -7.78 -8.98 4.41
C PHE A 90 -7.68 -8.33 5.80
N VAL A 91 -7.43 -7.02 5.89
CA VAL A 91 -7.48 -6.31 7.18
C VAL A 91 -8.87 -6.46 7.78
N ASN A 92 -9.90 -6.12 7.00
CA ASN A 92 -11.29 -6.22 7.46
C ASN A 92 -11.77 -7.67 7.55
N ILE A 93 -11.43 -8.52 6.56
CA ILE A 93 -11.84 -9.94 6.55
C ILE A 93 -11.23 -10.70 7.74
N GLY A 94 -9.95 -10.46 8.02
CA GLY A 94 -9.24 -11.06 9.14
C GLY A 94 -9.80 -10.59 10.47
N GLN A 95 -10.02 -9.28 10.64
CA GLN A 95 -10.64 -8.74 11.86
C GLN A 95 -12.02 -9.34 12.12
N ALA A 96 -12.88 -9.44 11.11
CA ALA A 96 -14.20 -10.06 11.22
C ALA A 96 -14.13 -11.55 11.60
N ALA A 97 -13.02 -12.23 11.25
CA ALA A 97 -12.75 -13.60 11.65
C ALA A 97 -12.09 -13.74 13.04
N GLY A 98 -11.82 -12.63 13.74
CA GLY A 98 -11.18 -12.61 15.06
C GLY A 98 -9.66 -12.59 15.02
N ALA A 99 -9.04 -12.30 13.88
CA ALA A 99 -7.59 -12.17 13.79
C ALA A 99 -7.10 -10.89 14.50
N ALA A 100 -6.08 -11.05 15.34
CA ALA A 100 -5.36 -9.91 15.88
C ALA A 100 -4.48 -9.27 14.80
N LEU A 101 -4.56 -7.94 14.67
CA LEU A 101 -3.68 -7.18 13.80
C LEU A 101 -2.47 -6.69 14.58
N GLY A 102 -1.28 -6.84 13.99
CA GLY A 102 -0.01 -6.39 14.58
C GLY A 102 0.76 -5.48 13.63
N ASN A 103 1.56 -4.57 14.18
CA ASN A 103 2.47 -3.70 13.43
C ASN A 103 1.82 -2.90 12.29
N MET A 104 0.51 -2.63 12.37
CA MET A 104 -0.24 -1.90 11.33
C MET A 104 0.30 -0.48 11.08
N ASN A 105 0.99 0.09 12.07
CA ASN A 105 1.62 1.40 11.98
C ASN A 105 3.03 1.40 11.35
N GLN A 106 3.51 0.23 10.93
CA GLN A 106 4.80 0.08 10.26
C GLN A 106 4.58 -0.07 8.76
N ALA A 107 5.44 0.57 8.00
CA ALA A 107 5.53 0.43 6.55
C ALA A 107 7.00 0.48 6.14
N TRP A 108 7.29 -0.03 4.94
CA TRP A 108 8.55 0.27 4.30
C TRP A 108 8.41 1.57 3.53
N TRP A 109 9.00 2.63 4.07
CA TRP A 109 8.87 3.97 3.53
C TRP A 109 9.81 4.18 2.34
N ALA A 110 9.34 4.96 1.37
CA ALA A 110 10.13 5.45 0.25
C ALA A 110 9.75 6.90 -0.04
N GLN A 111 10.72 7.70 -0.49
CA GLN A 111 10.41 9.00 -1.08
C GLN A 111 9.67 8.81 -2.40
N GLN A 112 8.80 9.76 -2.75
CA GLN A 112 8.01 9.75 -3.97
C GLN A 112 8.18 11.09 -4.68
N ILE A 113 8.13 11.06 -6.02
CA ILE A 113 8.00 12.27 -6.83
C ILE A 113 6.55 12.75 -6.68
N VAL A 114 6.36 13.91 -6.05
CA VAL A 114 5.04 14.39 -5.67
C VAL A 114 4.16 14.60 -6.90
N GLU A 115 4.70 15.11 -7.99
CA GLU A 115 4.00 15.33 -9.26
C GLU A 115 3.47 14.03 -9.86
N MET A 116 4.17 12.92 -9.66
CA MET A 116 3.70 11.60 -10.10
C MET A 116 2.62 11.07 -9.16
N ALA A 117 2.83 11.22 -7.84
CA ALA A 117 1.90 10.75 -6.82
C ALA A 117 0.56 11.50 -6.85
N LEU A 118 0.56 12.78 -7.25
CA LEU A 118 -0.64 13.60 -7.46
C LEU A 118 -1.45 13.14 -8.68
N LYS A 119 -0.80 12.57 -9.70
CA LYS A 119 -1.48 12.00 -10.88
C LYS A 119 -2.04 10.61 -10.61
N SER A 120 -1.30 9.80 -9.85
CA SER A 120 -1.69 8.43 -9.49
C SER A 120 -1.07 8.02 -8.17
N ARG A 121 -1.90 7.45 -7.29
CA ARG A 121 -1.45 6.85 -6.02
C ARG A 121 -0.57 5.61 -6.25
N SER A 122 -0.75 4.92 -7.38
CA SER A 122 0.12 3.84 -7.81
C SER A 122 1.23 4.41 -8.66
N THR A 123 2.35 4.73 -8.03
CA THR A 123 3.55 5.22 -8.72
C THR A 123 4.40 4.04 -9.22
N PRO A 124 5.14 4.17 -10.33
CA PRO A 124 5.92 3.05 -10.88
C PRO A 124 7.11 2.66 -9.98
N THR A 125 7.69 3.63 -9.28
CA THR A 125 8.84 3.43 -8.41
C THR A 125 8.85 4.44 -7.27
N GLY A 126 9.37 4.02 -6.12
CA GLY A 126 9.86 4.95 -5.12
C GLY A 126 11.30 5.36 -5.37
N ILE A 127 11.71 6.44 -4.71
CA ILE A 127 13.10 6.86 -4.62
C ILE A 127 13.70 6.11 -3.43
N TRP A 128 14.31 4.97 -3.74
CA TRP A 128 15.03 4.12 -2.79
C TRP A 128 16.49 4.53 -2.62
N THR A 129 17.02 5.21 -3.63
CA THR A 129 18.35 5.80 -3.62
C THR A 129 18.26 7.12 -4.37
N THR A 130 19.03 8.12 -3.94
CA THR A 130 19.15 9.35 -4.71
C THR A 130 19.76 9.00 -6.08
N PRO A 131 19.11 9.31 -7.20
CA PRO A 131 19.62 8.95 -8.52
C PRO A 131 20.91 9.73 -8.82
N GLY A 132 21.94 9.03 -9.30
CA GLY A 132 23.22 9.62 -9.71
C GLY A 132 24.29 9.69 -8.62
N ASN A 133 25.52 9.90 -9.05
CA ASN A 133 26.64 10.22 -8.17
C ASN A 133 26.71 11.74 -7.95
N SER A 134 27.01 12.18 -6.72
CA SER A 134 27.13 13.61 -6.37
C SER A 134 25.83 14.43 -6.40
N VAL A 135 24.68 13.79 -6.16
CA VAL A 135 23.39 14.49 -5.99
C VAL A 135 23.12 14.79 -4.52
N ILE A 136 22.70 16.02 -4.21
CA ILE A 136 22.26 16.45 -2.89
C ILE A 136 20.76 16.76 -2.88
N GLN A 137 20.09 16.49 -1.77
CA GLN A 137 18.69 16.80 -1.56
C GLN A 137 18.55 18.08 -0.72
N VAL A 138 17.85 19.06 -1.28
CA VAL A 138 17.59 20.36 -0.65
C VAL A 138 16.10 20.60 -0.50
N ASN A 139 15.71 21.43 0.47
CA ASN A 139 14.35 21.95 0.57
C ASN A 139 14.08 23.05 -0.48
N ARG A 140 12.85 23.58 -0.50
CA ARG A 140 12.44 24.68 -1.39
C ARG A 140 13.25 25.98 -1.24
N TYR A 141 14.07 26.12 -0.19
CA TYR A 141 14.93 27.28 0.09
C TYR A 141 16.40 27.03 -0.28
N GLY A 142 16.71 25.88 -0.89
CA GLY A 142 18.08 25.53 -1.27
C GLY A 142 18.95 25.03 -0.10
N GLN A 143 18.35 24.69 1.04
CA GLN A 143 19.07 24.19 2.21
C GLN A 143 19.07 22.67 2.25
N ARG A 144 20.23 22.05 2.55
CA ARG A 144 20.34 20.60 2.74
C ARG A 144 19.59 20.16 3.99
N ILE A 145 18.77 19.11 3.86
CA ILE A 145 17.87 18.64 4.94
C ILE A 145 18.10 17.19 5.37
N VAL A 146 18.89 16.43 4.62
CA VAL A 146 19.16 15.01 4.88
C VAL A 146 20.60 14.65 4.56
N ASN A 147 21.05 13.51 5.11
CA ASN A 147 22.22 12.79 4.61
C ASN A 147 21.72 11.74 3.60
N GLU A 148 22.07 11.92 2.33
CA GLU A 148 21.62 11.12 1.19
C GLU A 148 22.20 9.69 1.19
N LYS A 149 23.21 9.41 2.04
CA LYS A 149 23.79 8.07 2.23
C LYS A 149 23.10 7.27 3.34
N ASN A 150 22.17 7.86 4.08
CA ASN A 150 21.40 7.13 5.08
C ASN A 150 20.43 6.14 4.42
N GLY A 151 20.07 5.09 5.17
CA GLY A 151 18.99 4.18 4.76
C GLY A 151 17.67 4.94 4.58
N VAL A 152 16.88 4.53 3.57
CA VAL A 152 15.66 5.20 3.10
C VAL A 152 14.70 5.60 4.22
N GLN A 153 14.56 4.75 5.24
CA GLN A 153 13.72 5.02 6.40
C GLN A 153 14.09 6.32 7.13
N ARG A 154 15.39 6.57 7.32
CA ARG A 154 15.91 7.76 8.00
C ARG A 154 15.87 8.98 7.09
N THR A 155 16.09 8.81 5.79
CA THR A 155 15.99 9.88 4.80
C THR A 155 14.55 10.38 4.64
N HIS A 156 13.55 9.49 4.76
CA HIS A 156 12.13 9.87 4.71
C HIS A 156 11.65 10.57 5.99
N THR A 157 12.06 10.10 7.17
CA THR A 157 11.57 10.64 8.45
C THR A 157 12.33 11.87 8.96
N GLY A 158 13.56 12.09 8.48
CA GLY A 158 14.41 13.22 8.88
C GLY A 158 13.77 14.60 8.61
N PRO A 159 13.28 14.89 7.40
CA PRO A 159 12.68 16.19 7.06
C PRO A 159 11.47 16.56 7.90
N PHE A 160 10.67 15.57 8.34
CA PHE A 160 9.46 15.80 9.14
C PHE A 160 9.72 15.87 10.66
N ARG A 161 10.91 15.48 11.13
CA ARG A 161 11.29 15.52 12.55
C ARG A 161 11.99 16.81 12.98
N MET A 162 12.52 17.59 12.03
CA MET A 162 13.13 18.88 12.30
C MET A 162 12.01 19.92 12.50
N GLY A 163 11.72 20.23 13.77
CA GLY A 163 10.65 21.14 14.18
C GLY A 163 10.80 22.58 13.66
N SER A 164 9.65 23.27 13.64
CA SER A 164 9.41 24.70 13.33
C SER A 164 9.73 25.21 11.92
N GLY A 165 9.15 24.56 10.89
CA GLY A 165 9.07 25.17 9.55
C GLY A 165 8.52 24.28 8.44
N ALA A 166 8.43 22.96 8.66
CA ALA A 166 8.05 22.01 7.62
C ALA A 166 6.53 21.88 7.45
N CYS A 167 6.05 22.32 6.28
CA CYS A 167 4.80 21.94 5.63
C CYS A 167 3.50 22.09 6.46
N ARG A 168 2.99 23.32 6.57
CA ARG A 168 1.54 23.54 6.75
C ARG A 168 0.88 23.60 5.38
N VAL A 169 -0.10 22.73 5.13
CA VAL A 169 -1.06 22.93 4.03
C VAL A 169 -1.92 24.12 4.45
N GLN A 170 -1.62 25.29 3.89
CA GLN A 170 -2.42 26.49 4.09
C GLN A 170 -3.30 26.65 2.86
N GLU A 171 -4.61 26.38 3.00
CA GLU A 171 -5.58 26.73 1.97
C GLU A 171 -5.82 28.24 2.00
N SER A 172 -5.25 28.97 1.05
CA SER A 172 -5.69 30.34 0.77
C SER A 172 -6.46 30.35 -0.55
N GLY A 173 -7.76 30.60 -0.46
CA GLY A 173 -8.60 30.86 -1.62
C GLY A 173 -8.24 32.20 -2.26
N ALA A 174 -7.82 32.18 -3.52
CA ALA A 174 -8.18 33.13 -4.57
C ALA A 174 -7.44 32.78 -5.88
N VAL A 175 -8.24 32.49 -6.90
CA VAL A 175 -8.08 32.88 -8.32
C VAL A 175 -6.75 32.49 -9.02
N HIS A 176 -6.86 31.57 -9.99
CA HIS A 176 -5.83 31.03 -10.92
C HIS A 176 -5.01 29.80 -10.43
N GLY A 177 -5.63 28.63 -10.53
CA GLY A 177 -5.18 27.58 -11.47
C GLY A 177 -3.88 26.80 -11.25
N LEU A 178 -3.04 27.06 -10.25
CA LEU A 178 -1.86 26.22 -9.95
C LEU A 178 -1.74 25.93 -8.45
N ARG A 179 -2.29 24.80 -8.02
CA ARG A 179 -2.04 24.25 -6.68
C ARG A 179 -0.79 23.36 -6.75
N SER A 180 0.37 23.96 -6.50
CA SER A 180 1.61 23.21 -6.26
C SER A 180 1.69 22.84 -4.78
N ALA A 181 1.44 21.57 -4.45
CA ALA A 181 1.87 20.99 -3.19
C ALA A 181 3.32 20.54 -3.38
N VAL A 182 4.27 21.40 -2.98
CA VAL A 182 5.71 21.14 -3.08
C VAL A 182 6.23 21.05 -1.66
N CYS A 183 6.64 19.84 -1.27
CA CYS A 183 7.37 19.59 -0.03
C CYS A 183 8.77 20.21 -0.11
#